data_AF-A0A1G7T9N6-F1
#
_entry.id   AF-A0A1G7T9N6-F1
#
_cell.length_a   1.000
_cell.length_b   1.000
_cell.length_c   1.000
_cell.angle_alpha   90.00
_cell.angle_beta   90.00
_cell.angle_gamma   90.00
#
_symmetry.space_group_name_H-M   'P 1'
#
loop_
_entity.id
_entity.type
_entity.pdbx_description
1 polymer ?
#
loop_
_entity_poly.entity_id
_entity_poly.type
_entity_poly.pdbx_seq_one_letter_code
_entity_poly.pdbx_strand_id
1 'polypeptide(L)'
;MYKIKLAKEAVKFVEKCDSSTKEKIKEAIERIAQSPYIGKNIKKLKGKFPPLYRYRVGNIRIIYQVQEKEFVFIVTIGYRKDVYKKL
;
A
#
# COMPACT_ATOMS: atom_id res chain seq x y z
N MET A 1 4.17 9.31 -13.16
CA MET A 1 3.33 8.64 -12.14
C MET A 1 3.13 7.20 -12.54
N TYR A 2 3.18 6.28 -11.58
CA TYR A 2 2.92 4.86 -11.77
C TYR A 2 1.43 4.59 -11.81
N LYS A 3 1.00 3.63 -12.65
CA LYS A 3 -0.39 3.15 -12.63
C LYS A 3 -0.62 2.31 -11.37
N ILE A 4 -1.70 2.56 -10.64
CA ILE A 4 -2.05 1.78 -9.45
C ILE A 4 -3.01 0.66 -9.83
N LYS A 5 -2.70 -0.56 -9.37
CA LYS A 5 -3.62 -1.70 -9.39
C LYS A 5 -3.82 -2.18 -7.95
N LEU A 6 -5.06 -2.45 -7.56
CA LEU A 6 -5.39 -2.95 -6.21
C LEU A 6 -5.84 -4.40 -6.26
N ALA A 7 -5.34 -5.20 -5.32
CA ALA A 7 -5.92 -6.51 -5.05
C ALA A 7 -7.35 -6.38 -4.53
N LYS A 8 -8.19 -7.38 -4.81
CA LYS A 8 -9.60 -7.41 -4.35
C LYS A 8 -9.73 -7.19 -2.83
N GLU A 9 -8.81 -7.74 -2.04
CA GLU A 9 -8.84 -7.56 -0.59
C GLU A 9 -8.52 -6.13 -0.15
N ALA A 10 -7.61 -5.45 -0.85
CA ALA A 10 -7.29 -4.06 -0.57
C ALA A 10 -8.53 -3.18 -0.80
N VAL A 11 -9.26 -3.41 -1.91
CA VAL A 11 -10.51 -2.70 -2.20
C VAL A 11 -11.54 -2.91 -1.09
N LYS A 12 -11.78 -4.18 -0.70
CA LYS A 12 -12.71 -4.53 0.39
C LYS A 12 -12.36 -3.86 1.72
N PHE A 13 -11.07 -3.68 2.03
CA PHE A 13 -10.67 -2.98 3.25
C PHE A 13 -11.05 -1.51 3.16
N VAL A 14 -10.73 -0.84 2.05
CA VAL A 14 -11.01 0.59 1.85
C VAL A 14 -12.51 0.85 1.88
N GLU A 15 -13.34 0.01 1.25
CA GLU A 15 -14.80 0.15 1.23
C GLU A 15 -15.42 0.18 2.62
N LYS A 16 -14.87 -0.62 3.55
CA LYS A 16 -15.33 -0.72 4.96
C LYS A 16 -14.87 0.44 5.85
N CYS A 17 -13.94 1.27 5.39
CA CYS A 17 -13.45 2.41 6.15
C CYS A 17 -14.45 3.58 6.13
N ASP A 18 -14.38 4.41 7.17
CA ASP A 18 -15.04 5.72 7.19
C ASP A 18 -14.43 6.67 6.14
N SER A 19 -15.12 7.78 5.86
CA SER A 19 -14.72 8.75 4.84
C SER A 19 -13.34 9.39 5.10
N SER A 20 -13.03 9.72 6.36
CA SER A 20 -11.73 10.32 6.72
C SER A 20 -10.58 9.33 6.49
N THR A 21 -10.80 8.07 6.83
CA THR A 21 -9.82 7.00 6.62
C THR A 21 -9.65 6.72 5.13
N LYS A 22 -10.73 6.69 4.34
CA LYS A 22 -10.67 6.54 2.87
C LYS A 22 -9.84 7.65 2.22
N GLU A 23 -10.03 8.89 2.64
CA GLU A 23 -9.28 10.04 2.12
C GLU A 23 -7.78 9.93 2.41
N LYS A 24 -7.40 9.60 3.65
CA LYS A 24 -6.00 9.36 4.02
C LYS A 24 -5.36 8.21 3.23
N ILE A 25 -6.12 7.16 2.93
CA ILE A 25 -5.63 6.05 2.10
C ILE A 25 -5.45 6.51 0.65
N LYS A 26 -6.39 7.29 0.11
CA LYS A 26 -6.31 7.85 -1.25
C LYS A 26 -5.06 8.72 -1.41
N GLU A 27 -4.82 9.66 -0.50
CA GLU A 27 -3.62 10.50 -0.51
C GLU A 27 -2.34 9.66 -0.45
N ALA A 28 -2.33 8.61 0.37
CA ALA A 28 -1.18 7.71 0.46
C ALA A 28 -0.94 6.95 -0.87
N ILE A 29 -2.00 6.48 -1.53
CA ILE A 29 -1.92 5.83 -2.84
C ILE A 29 -1.40 6.79 -3.90
N GLU A 30 -1.85 8.05 -3.90
CA GLU A 30 -1.35 9.09 -4.82
C GLU A 30 0.14 9.37 -4.60
N ARG A 31 0.59 9.45 -3.34
CA ARG A 31 2.02 9.60 -3.01
C ARG A 31 2.84 8.40 -3.46
N ILE A 32 2.32 7.17 -3.29
CA ILE A 32 2.96 5.96 -3.79
C ILE A 32 3.06 6.00 -5.31
N ALA A 33 2.00 6.44 -6.01
CA ALA A 33 2.00 6.56 -7.46
C ALA A 33 3.03 7.59 -7.98
N GLN A 34 3.39 8.60 -7.19
CA GLN A 34 4.41 9.57 -7.54
C GLN A 34 5.83 9.06 -7.26
N SER A 35 6.06 8.51 -6.06
CA SER A 35 7.37 8.00 -5.62
C SER A 35 7.19 6.71 -4.81
N PRO A 36 7.21 5.53 -5.45
CA PRO A 36 6.93 4.27 -4.77
C PRO A 36 8.12 3.73 -3.99
N TYR A 37 9.34 4.26 -4.19
CA TYR A 37 10.55 3.72 -3.58
C TYR A 37 11.00 4.49 -2.34
N ILE A 38 10.79 5.81 -2.33
CA ILE A 38 11.39 6.73 -1.36
C ILE A 38 10.31 7.63 -0.75
N GLY A 39 10.29 7.70 0.58
CA GLY A 39 9.43 8.60 1.33
C GLY A 39 9.45 8.28 2.82
N LYS A 40 9.11 9.27 3.67
CA LYS A 40 9.12 9.14 5.15
C LYS A 40 8.30 7.95 5.67
N ASN A 41 7.22 7.60 4.96
CA ASN A 41 6.30 6.52 5.34
C ASN A 41 6.63 5.18 4.69
N ILE A 42 7.56 5.14 3.73
CA ILE A 42 7.89 3.97 2.92
C ILE A 42 9.04 3.20 3.57
N LYS A 43 8.89 1.88 3.66
CA LYS A 43 10.00 0.97 3.98
C LYS A 43 9.94 -0.27 3.08
N LYS A 44 11.09 -0.67 2.54
CA LYS A 44 11.26 -1.98 1.90
C LYS A 44 11.18 -3.08 2.96
N LEU A 45 10.40 -4.12 2.71
CA LEU A 45 10.31 -5.29 3.58
C LEU A 45 11.50 -6.22 3.30
N LYS A 46 12.13 -6.73 4.36
CA LYS A 46 13.26 -7.66 4.26
C LYS A 46 12.76 -9.08 3.95
N GLY A 47 13.56 -9.85 3.22
CA GLY A 47 13.31 -11.28 2.99
C GLY A 47 12.11 -11.61 2.10
N LYS A 48 11.62 -10.66 1.29
CA LYS A 48 10.51 -10.89 0.36
C LYS A 48 11.01 -10.85 -1.08
N PHE A 49 10.70 -11.90 -1.85
CA PHE A 49 10.93 -11.97 -3.28
C PHE A 49 9.61 -12.32 -3.97
N PRO A 50 9.12 -11.50 -4.92
CA PRO A 50 9.69 -10.22 -5.34
C PRO A 50 9.64 -9.13 -4.24
N PRO A 51 10.40 -8.02 -4.38
CA PRO A 51 10.49 -6.98 -3.34
C PRO A 51 9.15 -6.35 -2.99
N LEU A 52 8.81 -6.34 -1.70
CA LEU A 52 7.63 -5.65 -1.16
C LEU A 52 8.01 -4.37 -0.41
N TYR A 53 7.11 -3.41 -0.47
CA TYR A 53 7.21 -2.12 0.20
C TYR A 53 6.00 -1.90 1.09
N ARG A 54 6.19 -1.11 2.14
CA ARG A 54 5.15 -0.75 3.11
C ARG A 54 5.07 0.76 3.23
N TYR A 55 3.90 1.32 2.95
CA TYR A 55 3.54 2.68 3.30
C TYR A 55 2.75 2.71 4.61
N ARG A 56 3.09 3.61 5.55
CA ARG A 56 2.38 3.80 6.82
C ARG A 56 1.39 4.96 6.75
N VAL A 57 0.15 4.71 7.14
CA VAL A 57 -0.91 5.72 7.34
C VAL A 57 -1.44 5.57 8.77
N GLY A 58 -0.81 6.23 9.74
CA GLY A 58 -1.14 6.04 11.16
C GLY A 58 -1.02 4.57 11.61
N ASN A 59 -2.18 3.95 11.88
CA ASN A 59 -2.34 2.54 12.27
C ASN A 59 -2.61 1.58 11.09
N ILE A 60 -2.71 2.09 9.88
CA ILE A 60 -2.92 1.33 8.65
C ILE A 60 -1.58 1.16 7.91
N ARG A 61 -1.40 0.01 7.26
CA ARG A 61 -0.33 -0.25 6.31
C ARG A 61 -0.91 -0.53 4.94
N ILE A 62 -0.24 0.00 3.94
CA ILE A 62 -0.44 -0.34 2.54
C ILE A 62 0.80 -1.14 2.13
N ILE A 63 0.62 -2.39 1.72
CA ILE A 63 1.69 -3.23 1.22
C ILE A 63 1.58 -3.32 -0.28
N TYR A 64 2.67 -3.08 -0.97
CA TYR A 64 2.68 -3.02 -2.41
C TYR A 64 3.98 -3.52 -3.01
N GLN A 65 3.90 -3.86 -4.28
CA GLN A 65 5.02 -4.23 -5.14
C GLN A 65 5.11 -3.22 -6.28
N VAL A 66 6.33 -2.87 -6.68
CA VAL A 66 6.55 -2.10 -7.91
C VAL A 66 6.95 -3.08 -9.01
N GLN A 67 6.25 -3.06 -10.14
CA GLN A 67 6.48 -3.96 -11.27
C GLN A 67 6.86 -3.14 -12.52
N GLU A 68 7.93 -3.58 -13.18
CA GLU A 68 8.37 -3.13 -14.52
C GLU A 68 8.50 -1.61 -14.71
N LYS A 69 8.66 -0.85 -13.61
CA LYS A 69 8.71 0.62 -13.58
C LYS A 69 7.45 1.34 -14.11
N GLU A 70 6.38 0.61 -14.44
CA GLU A 70 5.15 1.20 -14.98
C GLU A 70 3.98 1.19 -14.00
N PHE A 71 3.92 0.17 -13.13
CA PHE A 71 2.78 0.01 -12.23
C PHE A 71 3.17 -0.42 -10.82
N VAL A 72 2.33 -0.01 -9.89
CA VAL A 72 2.38 -0.42 -8.49
C VAL A 72 1.16 -1.28 -8.20
N PHE A 73 1.41 -2.50 -7.74
CA PHE A 73 0.38 -3.42 -7.31
C PHE A 73 0.23 -3.37 -5.79
N ILE A 74 -0.90 -2.83 -5.31
CA ILE A 74 -1.27 -2.84 -3.89
C ILE A 74 -1.77 -4.24 -3.53
N VAL A 75 -0.93 -4.98 -2.81
CA VAL A 75 -1.19 -6.37 -2.38
C VAL A 75 -2.26 -6.41 -1.30
N THR A 76 -2.15 -5.54 -0.29
CA THR A 76 -3.10 -5.52 0.83
C THR A 76 -3.07 -4.17 1.54
N ILE A 77 -4.21 -3.76 2.10
CA ILE A 77 -4.34 -2.60 2.98
C ILE A 77 -5.01 -3.08 4.26
N GLY A 78 -4.48 -2.68 5.42
CA GLY A 78 -5.10 -3.04 6.68
C GLY A 78 -4.37 -2.55 7.92
N TYR A 79 -4.92 -2.85 9.09
CA TYR A 79 -4.31 -2.49 10.37
C TYR A 79 -3.00 -3.26 10.61
N ARG A 80 -2.14 -2.72 11.51
CA ARG A 80 -0.83 -3.33 11.86
C ARG A 80 -0.88 -4.83 12.06
N LYS A 81 -1.86 -5.25 12.86
CA LYS A 81 -1.99 -6.60 13.41
C LYS A 81 -2.41 -7.63 12.36
N ASP A 82 -3.02 -7.18 11.26
CA ASP A 82 -3.66 -8.06 10.30
C ASP A 82 -2.89 -8.13 8.97
N VAL A 83 -2.21 -7.06 8.59
CA VAL A 83 -1.52 -6.97 7.29
C VAL A 83 -0.41 -7.99 7.11
N TYR A 84 0.33 -8.33 8.16
CA TYR A 84 1.46 -9.27 8.06
C TYR A 84 1.05 -10.75 8.09
N LYS A 85 -0.16 -11.09 8.58
CA LYS A 85 -0.64 -12.48 8.59
C LYS A 85 -0.89 -13.04 7.19
N LYS A 86 -0.94 -12.15 6.20
CA LYS A 86 -1.31 -12.44 4.81
C LYS A 86 -0.14 -12.32 3.83
N LEU A 87 1.10 -12.17 4.31
CA LEU A 87 2.29 -11.86 3.48
C LEU A 87 3.36 -12.94 3.49
#